data_AF-A0A1Z9XHY5-F1
#
_entry.id   AF-A0A1Z9XHY5-F1
#
_cell.length_a   1.000
_cell.length_b   1.000
_cell.length_c   1.000
_cell.angle_alpha   90.00
_cell.angle_beta   90.00
_cell.angle_gamma   90.00
#
_symmetry.space_group_name_H-M   'P 1'
#
loop_
_entity.id
_entity.type
_entity.pdbx_description
1 polymer ?
#
loop_
_entity_poly.entity_id
_entity_poly.type
_entity_poly.pdbx_seq_one_letter_code
_entity_poly.pdbx_strand_id
1 'polypeptide(L)'
;MTLNAADYFKPQYKKRLTSLVKEVLTERPGITLHSLSLEIANLHGLTRTSKKQIDYIREIVEAFAGINENEGYSPTVWLSPEDRVDLIEWRGVDAFGFERKWNELAYEEALGLAKFAVARSSDSPVDVMCDELKLKRRYETTLSQFNRWIVELKEQSE
;
A
#
# COMPACT_ATOMS: atom_id res chain seq x y z
N MET A 1 1.16 -26.08 -2.63
CA MET A 1 -0.29 -26.37 -2.59
C MET A 1 -0.99 -25.23 -3.30
N THR A 2 -1.51 -25.44 -4.49
CA THR A 2 -2.08 -24.37 -5.32
C THR A 2 -3.46 -24.00 -4.78
N LEU A 3 -3.65 -22.76 -4.33
CA LEU A 3 -4.97 -22.29 -3.93
C LEU A 3 -5.83 -22.10 -5.19
N ASN A 4 -7.11 -22.45 -5.13
CA ASN A 4 -8.00 -22.38 -6.29
C ASN A 4 -8.88 -21.13 -6.23
N ALA A 5 -8.85 -20.30 -7.28
CA ALA A 5 -9.70 -19.12 -7.40
C ALA A 5 -11.21 -19.43 -7.29
N ALA A 6 -11.64 -20.65 -7.63
CA ALA A 6 -13.04 -21.08 -7.49
C ALA A 6 -13.51 -21.18 -6.03
N ASP A 7 -12.59 -21.29 -5.07
CA ASP A 7 -12.90 -21.37 -3.64
C ASP A 7 -12.99 -20.00 -2.97
N TYR A 8 -12.52 -18.94 -3.63
CA TYR A 8 -12.30 -17.61 -3.06
C TYR A 8 -13.52 -17.04 -2.30
N PHE A 9 -14.73 -17.27 -2.81
CA PHE A 9 -15.98 -16.75 -2.22
C PHE A 9 -16.79 -17.81 -1.46
N LYS A 10 -16.27 -19.03 -1.30
CA LYS A 10 -17.01 -20.09 -0.61
C LYS A 10 -17.02 -19.81 0.91
N PRO A 11 -18.17 -19.89 1.59
CA PRO A 11 -18.25 -19.60 3.03
C PRO A 11 -17.26 -20.40 3.89
N GLN A 12 -17.07 -21.68 3.57
CA GLN A 12 -16.12 -22.55 4.26
C GLN A 12 -14.65 -22.14 4.07
N TYR A 13 -14.35 -21.41 2.99
CA TYR A 13 -13.01 -20.94 2.68
C TYR A 13 -12.67 -19.61 3.35
N LYS A 14 -13.68 -18.86 3.83
CA LYS A 14 -13.50 -17.56 4.50
C LYS A 14 -12.45 -17.63 5.61
N LYS A 15 -12.46 -18.67 6.45
CA LYS A 15 -11.44 -18.86 7.52
C LYS A 15 -10.02 -18.96 6.98
N ARG A 16 -9.83 -19.70 5.87
CA ARG A 16 -8.52 -19.84 5.23
C ARG A 16 -8.09 -18.51 4.62
N LEU A 17 -9.01 -17.82 3.95
CA LEU A 17 -8.76 -16.51 3.36
C LEU A 17 -8.39 -15.46 4.42
N THR A 18 -9.11 -15.43 5.55
CA THR A 18 -8.76 -14.59 6.71
C THR A 18 -7.35 -14.90 7.22
N SER A 19 -6.96 -16.17 7.28
CA SER A 19 -5.60 -16.54 7.72
C SER A 19 -4.54 -16.02 6.75
N LEU A 20 -4.74 -16.19 5.45
CA LEU A 20 -3.83 -15.67 4.41
C LEU A 20 -3.72 -14.14 4.45
N VAL A 21 -4.84 -13.43 4.62
CA VAL A 21 -4.85 -11.98 4.76
C VAL A 21 -4.01 -11.55 5.97
N LYS A 22 -4.17 -12.22 7.12
CA LYS A 22 -3.38 -11.93 8.32
C LYS A 22 -1.89 -12.22 8.12
N GLU A 23 -1.55 -13.33 7.44
CA GLU A 23 -0.17 -13.66 7.07
C GLU A 23 0.45 -12.52 6.24
N VAL A 24 -0.25 -12.07 5.18
CA VAL A 24 0.24 -10.96 4.33
C VAL A 24 0.39 -9.66 5.12
N LEU A 25 -0.57 -9.30 5.98
CA LEU A 25 -0.49 -8.08 6.80
C LEU A 25 0.58 -8.14 7.88
N THR A 26 0.95 -9.34 8.33
CA THR A 26 2.08 -9.54 9.25
C THR A 26 3.40 -9.29 8.55
N GLU A 27 3.54 -9.78 7.31
CA GLU A 27 4.76 -9.61 6.51
C GLU A 27 4.88 -8.19 5.92
N ARG A 28 3.74 -7.58 5.58
CA ARG A 28 3.64 -6.31 4.86
C ARG A 28 2.64 -5.37 5.56
N PRO A 29 2.97 -4.86 6.76
CA PRO A 29 2.08 -3.97 7.49
C PRO A 29 1.96 -2.62 6.77
N GLY A 30 0.79 -1.99 6.81
CA GLY A 30 0.58 -0.67 6.23
C GLY A 30 0.75 -0.67 4.71
N ILE A 31 0.03 -1.58 4.04
CA ILE A 31 -0.10 -1.62 2.58
C ILE A 31 -1.51 -1.19 2.18
N THR A 32 -1.73 -0.85 0.92
CA THR A 32 -3.07 -0.53 0.44
C THR A 32 -3.95 -1.77 0.37
N LEU A 33 -5.27 -1.59 0.56
CA LEU A 33 -6.28 -2.63 0.36
C LEU A 33 -6.19 -3.24 -1.06
N HIS A 34 -5.88 -2.42 -2.07
CA HIS A 34 -5.63 -2.88 -3.42
C HIS A 34 -4.42 -3.83 -3.49
N SER A 35 -3.27 -3.45 -2.94
CA SER A 35 -2.06 -4.27 -2.91
C SER A 35 -2.28 -5.57 -2.12
N LEU A 36 -2.95 -5.50 -0.98
CA LEU A 36 -3.37 -6.69 -0.23
C LEU A 36 -4.24 -7.61 -1.09
N SER A 37 -5.29 -7.06 -1.72
CA SER A 37 -6.21 -7.85 -2.55
C SER A 37 -5.49 -8.50 -3.73
N LEU A 38 -4.52 -7.80 -4.34
CA LEU A 38 -3.73 -8.30 -5.45
C LEU A 38 -2.80 -9.43 -5.01
N GLU A 39 -2.14 -9.32 -3.86
CA GLU A 39 -1.34 -10.40 -3.29
C GLU A 39 -2.19 -11.66 -3.08
N ILE A 40 -3.36 -11.49 -2.45
CA ILE A 40 -4.27 -12.61 -2.23
C ILE A 40 -4.75 -13.19 -3.56
N ALA A 41 -5.01 -12.39 -4.59
CA ALA A 41 -5.36 -12.87 -5.93
C ALA A 41 -4.20 -13.67 -6.58
N ASN A 42 -2.97 -13.17 -6.46
CA ASN A 42 -1.75 -13.84 -6.96
C ASN A 42 -1.56 -15.21 -6.31
N LEU A 43 -1.80 -15.35 -5.00
CA LEU A 43 -1.76 -16.64 -4.30
C LEU A 43 -2.76 -17.67 -4.86
N HIS A 44 -3.81 -17.20 -5.54
CA HIS A 44 -4.82 -18.03 -6.23
C HIS A 44 -4.58 -18.13 -7.75
N GLY A 45 -3.41 -17.74 -8.24
CA GLY A 45 -3.03 -17.81 -9.66
C GLY A 45 -3.66 -16.74 -10.55
N LEU A 46 -4.20 -15.67 -9.96
CA LEU A 46 -4.77 -14.54 -10.70
C LEU A 46 -3.77 -13.40 -10.79
N THR A 47 -3.73 -12.66 -11.88
CA THR A 47 -2.78 -11.54 -12.07
C THR A 47 -3.42 -10.17 -11.85
N ARG A 48 -4.72 -10.12 -11.55
CA ARG A 48 -5.52 -8.90 -11.36
C ARG A 48 -6.61 -9.15 -10.34
N THR A 49 -7.08 -8.07 -9.74
CA THR A 49 -8.25 -8.05 -8.85
C THR A 49 -9.47 -7.46 -9.55
N SER A 50 -10.64 -8.05 -9.29
CA SER A 50 -11.94 -7.45 -9.58
C SER A 50 -12.41 -6.60 -8.41
N LYS A 51 -13.33 -5.66 -8.66
CA LYS A 51 -14.01 -4.89 -7.59
C LYS A 51 -14.62 -5.81 -6.53
N LYS A 52 -15.27 -6.91 -6.96
CA LYS A 52 -15.86 -7.92 -6.06
C LYS A 52 -14.82 -8.55 -5.12
N GLN A 53 -13.60 -8.78 -5.58
CA GLN A 53 -12.53 -9.32 -4.72
C GLN A 53 -12.07 -8.28 -3.71
N ILE A 54 -11.88 -7.03 -4.12
CA ILE A 54 -11.49 -5.94 -3.23
C ILE A 54 -12.55 -5.73 -2.15
N ASP A 55 -13.82 -5.64 -2.55
CA ASP A 55 -14.94 -5.47 -1.63
C ASP A 55 -15.02 -6.66 -0.64
N TYR A 56 -14.79 -7.89 -1.12
CA TYR A 56 -14.79 -9.08 -0.25
C TYR A 56 -13.60 -9.14 0.72
N ILE A 57 -12.41 -8.71 0.30
CA ILE A 57 -11.26 -8.58 1.20
C ILE A 57 -11.52 -7.48 2.22
N ARG A 58 -12.17 -6.38 1.83
CA ARG A 58 -12.60 -5.31 2.74
C ARG A 58 -13.47 -5.85 3.87
N GLU A 59 -14.52 -6.61 3.53
CA GLU A 59 -15.40 -7.26 4.53
C GLU A 59 -14.64 -8.19 5.49
N ILE A 60 -13.55 -8.81 5.03
CA ILE A 60 -12.72 -9.68 5.88
C ILE A 60 -11.88 -8.86 6.84
N VAL A 61 -11.22 -7.81 6.35
CA VAL A 61 -10.31 -6.98 7.17
C VAL A 61 -11.06 -6.10 8.16
N GLU A 62 -12.26 -5.63 7.82
CA GLU A 62 -13.11 -4.80 8.71
C GLU A 62 -13.36 -5.44 10.09
N ALA A 63 -13.26 -6.78 10.18
CA ALA A 63 -13.46 -7.50 11.44
C ALA A 63 -12.29 -7.42 12.42
N PHE A 64 -11.09 -7.02 11.99
CA PHE A 64 -9.89 -7.09 12.85
C PHE A 64 -8.77 -6.10 12.51
N ALA A 65 -8.75 -5.50 11.32
CA ALA A 65 -7.64 -4.70 10.83
C ALA A 65 -7.73 -3.24 11.29
N GLY A 66 -6.58 -2.59 11.36
CA GLY A 66 -6.52 -1.13 11.34
C GLY A 66 -6.71 -0.64 9.91
N ILE A 67 -7.56 0.36 9.72
CA ILE A 67 -7.86 0.93 8.39
C ILE A 67 -7.80 2.45 8.47
N ASN A 68 -7.02 3.06 7.57
CA ASN A 68 -7.08 4.50 7.28
C ASN A 68 -7.74 4.71 5.93
N GLU A 69 -8.81 5.50 5.93
CA GLU A 69 -9.44 6.00 4.71
C GLU A 69 -8.71 7.28 4.30
N ASN A 70 -8.13 7.29 3.11
CA ASN A 70 -7.31 8.39 2.60
C ASN A 70 -7.91 8.87 1.28
N GLU A 71 -8.31 10.14 1.21
CA GLU A 71 -9.01 10.68 0.03
C GLU A 71 -8.13 10.59 -1.23
N GLY A 72 -8.66 9.98 -2.29
CA GLY A 72 -7.92 9.77 -3.54
C GLY A 72 -6.93 8.59 -3.49
N TYR A 73 -6.87 7.85 -2.38
CA TYR A 73 -6.05 6.66 -2.21
C TYR A 73 -6.89 5.41 -1.99
N SER A 74 -6.33 4.25 -2.32
CA SER A 74 -6.85 3.01 -1.76
C SER A 74 -6.59 3.01 -0.24
N PRO A 75 -7.54 2.53 0.59
CA PRO A 75 -7.38 2.54 2.04
C PRO A 75 -6.10 1.81 2.47
N THR A 76 -5.43 2.32 3.49
CA THR A 76 -4.25 1.65 4.07
C THR A 76 -4.71 0.70 5.16
N VAL A 77 -4.16 -0.51 5.17
CA VAL A 77 -4.57 -1.60 6.04
C VAL A 77 -3.39 -2.16 6.85
N TRP A 78 -3.64 -2.42 8.13
CA TRP A 78 -2.71 -3.03 9.08
C TRP A 78 -3.34 -4.25 9.74
N LEU A 79 -2.52 -5.10 10.38
CA LEU A 79 -2.99 -6.31 11.02
C LEU A 79 -4.00 -6.02 12.14
N SER A 80 -3.81 -4.98 12.94
CA SER A 80 -4.77 -4.55 13.96
C SER A 80 -4.97 -3.03 14.02
N PRO A 81 -6.02 -2.52 14.69
CA PRO A 81 -6.23 -1.08 14.86
C PRO A 81 -5.10 -0.38 15.59
N GLU A 82 -4.42 -1.08 16.50
CA GLU A 82 -3.33 -0.56 17.30
C GLU A 82 -2.02 -0.40 16.50
N ASP A 83 -1.88 -1.12 15.39
CA ASP A 83 -0.72 -1.02 14.49
C ASP A 83 -0.77 0.21 13.57
N ARG A 84 -1.88 0.95 13.58
CA ARG A 84 -2.06 2.16 12.76
C ARG A 84 -1.03 3.21 13.16
N VAL A 85 -0.51 3.87 12.13
CA VAL A 85 0.41 4.99 12.27
C VAL A 85 -0.01 6.09 11.30
N ASP A 86 0.28 7.34 11.67
CA ASP A 86 0.03 8.49 10.80
C ASP A 86 1.12 8.63 9.71
N LEU A 87 2.29 8.03 9.94
CA LEU A 87 3.42 8.06 9.03
C LEU A 87 4.13 6.69 9.00
N ILE A 88 4.36 6.18 7.79
CA ILE A 88 5.22 5.01 7.57
C ILE A 88 6.54 5.53 7.00
N GLU A 89 7.65 5.33 7.72
CA GLU A 89 8.99 5.71 7.22
C GLU A 89 9.30 5.03 5.88
N TRP A 90 10.03 5.71 5.00
CA TRP A 90 10.33 5.19 3.66
C TRP A 90 11.11 3.87 3.73
N ARG A 91 10.52 2.79 3.19
CA ARG A 91 11.09 1.43 3.27
C ARG A 91 11.99 1.06 2.08
N GLY A 92 12.10 1.94 1.09
CA GLY A 92 12.81 1.68 -0.16
C GLY A 92 11.97 0.92 -1.20
N VAL A 93 12.37 0.97 -2.47
CA VAL A 93 11.59 0.40 -3.58
C VAL A 93 11.42 -1.12 -3.49
N ASP A 94 12.29 -1.82 -2.76
CA ASP A 94 12.37 -3.29 -2.68
C ASP A 94 11.94 -3.86 -1.31
N ALA A 95 11.21 -3.08 -0.48
CA ALA A 95 10.91 -3.36 0.94
C ALA A 95 10.30 -4.75 1.28
N PHE A 96 9.76 -5.46 0.28
CA PHE A 96 9.10 -6.76 0.47
C PHE A 96 9.62 -7.84 -0.50
N GLY A 97 10.85 -7.65 -1.01
CA GLY A 97 11.47 -8.61 -1.95
C GLY A 97 10.98 -8.49 -3.39
N PHE A 98 10.23 -7.43 -3.72
CA PHE A 98 9.83 -7.09 -5.09
C PHE A 98 9.84 -5.57 -5.28
N GLU A 99 10.04 -5.16 -6.54
CA GLU A 99 10.04 -3.76 -6.95
C GLU A 99 8.62 -3.19 -6.88
N ARG A 100 8.46 -2.09 -6.13
CA ARG A 100 7.19 -1.41 -5.93
C ARG A 100 7.09 -0.16 -6.78
N LYS A 101 5.90 0.12 -7.30
CA LYS A 101 5.62 1.37 -7.99
C LYS A 101 5.15 2.44 -7.02
N TRP A 102 5.39 3.70 -7.37
CA TRP A 102 4.96 4.83 -6.55
C TRP A 102 3.46 4.86 -6.29
N ASN A 103 2.64 4.36 -7.23
CA ASN A 103 1.19 4.33 -7.12
C ASN A 103 0.67 3.11 -6.33
N GLU A 104 1.56 2.26 -5.83
CA GLU A 104 1.23 1.14 -4.93
C GLU A 104 1.52 1.49 -3.46
N LEU A 105 2.16 2.64 -3.22
CA LEU A 105 2.45 3.13 -1.88
C LEU A 105 1.15 3.50 -1.15
N ALA A 106 1.08 3.10 0.12
CA ALA A 106 0.10 3.62 1.05
C ALA A 106 0.32 5.14 1.22
N TYR A 107 -0.74 5.87 1.54
CA TYR A 107 -0.66 7.32 1.73
C TYR A 107 0.40 7.71 2.78
N GLU A 108 0.38 7.02 3.91
CA GLU A 108 1.28 7.23 5.04
C GLU A 108 2.75 6.95 4.66
N GLU A 109 3.01 6.00 3.75
CA GLU A 109 4.36 5.73 3.23
C GLU A 109 4.77 6.73 2.15
N ALA A 110 3.82 7.23 1.36
CA ALA A 110 4.08 8.27 0.38
C ALA A 110 4.55 9.57 1.06
N LEU A 111 3.97 9.92 2.21
CA LEU A 111 4.46 10.99 3.08
C LEU A 111 5.83 10.66 3.68
N GLY A 112 6.08 9.41 4.06
CA GLY A 112 7.41 8.95 4.50
C GLY A 112 8.48 9.14 3.44
N LEU A 113 8.17 8.85 2.17
CA LEU A 113 9.05 9.11 1.03
C LEU A 113 9.30 10.61 0.86
N ALA A 114 8.26 11.45 0.93
CA ALA A 114 8.42 12.90 0.86
C ALA A 114 9.32 13.41 2.00
N LYS A 115 9.14 12.92 3.23
CA LYS A 115 9.96 13.28 4.40
C LYS A 115 11.42 12.87 4.19
N PHE A 116 11.65 11.64 3.74
CA PHE A 116 12.98 11.15 3.39
C PHE A 116 13.64 12.06 2.35
N ALA A 117 12.92 12.43 1.29
CA ALA A 117 13.44 13.23 0.20
C ALA A 117 13.80 14.66 0.63
N VAL A 118 12.94 15.32 1.41
CA VAL A 118 13.19 16.66 1.96
C VAL A 118 14.41 16.66 2.88
N ALA A 119 14.57 15.61 3.71
CA ALA A 119 15.74 15.47 4.57
C ALA A 119 17.05 15.23 3.79
N ARG A 120 16.97 14.59 2.62
CA ARG A 120 18.11 14.33 1.74
C ARG A 120 18.50 15.55 0.90
N SER A 121 17.52 16.30 0.40
CA SER A 121 17.72 17.52 -0.36
C SER A 121 16.53 18.46 -0.20
N SER A 122 16.75 19.59 0.46
CA SER A 122 15.75 20.65 0.59
C SER A 122 15.43 21.33 -0.74
N ASP A 123 16.43 21.41 -1.63
CA ASP A 123 16.34 22.19 -2.86
C ASP A 123 15.72 21.39 -4.01
N SER A 124 15.85 20.07 -3.98
CA SER A 124 15.35 19.19 -5.05
C SER A 124 14.78 17.86 -4.52
N PRO A 125 13.81 17.87 -3.60
CA PRO A 125 13.24 16.65 -3.02
C PRO A 125 12.54 15.77 -4.07
N VAL A 126 11.85 16.36 -5.05
CA VAL A 126 11.17 15.59 -6.11
C VAL A 126 12.14 14.77 -6.96
N ASP A 127 13.35 15.28 -7.19
CA ASP A 127 14.40 14.53 -7.90
C ASP A 127 14.86 13.32 -7.10
N VAL A 128 15.07 13.50 -5.79
CA VAL A 128 15.39 12.40 -4.87
C VAL A 128 14.31 11.32 -4.93
N MET A 129 13.03 11.70 -4.92
CA MET A 129 11.92 10.73 -5.00
C MET A 129 11.91 9.97 -6.33
N CYS A 130 12.17 10.65 -7.45
CA CYS A 130 12.27 10.00 -8.75
C CYS A 130 13.41 8.97 -8.79
N ASP A 131 14.55 9.32 -8.23
CA ASP A 131 15.75 8.47 -8.25
C ASP A 131 15.59 7.26 -7.32
N GLU A 132 15.04 7.45 -6.12
CA GLU A 132 14.68 6.36 -5.18
C GLU A 132 13.72 5.36 -5.80
N LEU A 133 12.73 5.85 -6.54
CA LEU A 133 11.74 5.03 -7.25
C LEU A 133 12.22 4.56 -8.63
N LYS A 134 13.49 4.82 -8.99
CA LYS A 134 14.13 4.41 -10.25
C LYS A 134 13.33 4.84 -11.50
N LEU A 135 12.69 6.00 -11.45
CA LEU A 135 11.82 6.50 -12.51
C LEU A 135 12.62 6.97 -13.74
N LYS A 136 12.58 6.16 -14.81
CA LYS A 136 13.22 6.51 -16.10
C LYS A 136 12.56 7.69 -16.81
N ARG A 137 11.26 7.90 -16.60
CA ARG A 137 10.47 8.98 -17.22
C ARG A 137 9.76 9.76 -16.13
N ARG A 138 9.90 11.07 -16.17
CA ARG A 138 9.34 12.00 -15.19
C ARG A 138 8.11 12.68 -15.79
N TYR A 139 7.00 11.95 -15.76
CA TYR A 139 5.72 12.46 -16.25
C TYR A 139 5.21 13.58 -15.34
N GLU A 140 4.65 14.63 -15.92
CA GLU A 140 4.13 15.79 -15.19
C GLU A 140 3.15 15.39 -14.09
N THR A 141 2.26 14.42 -14.36
CA THR A 141 1.30 13.90 -13.37
C THR A 141 1.99 13.26 -12.16
N THR A 142 3.09 12.55 -12.38
CA THR A 142 3.88 11.95 -11.29
C THR A 142 4.61 13.01 -10.48
N LEU A 143 5.20 14.01 -11.15
CA LEU A 143 5.89 15.11 -10.48
C LEU A 143 4.90 15.96 -9.66
N SER A 144 3.71 16.24 -10.18
CA SER A 144 2.65 16.94 -9.46
C SER A 144 2.21 16.17 -8.23
N GLN A 145 2.11 14.84 -8.31
CA GLN A 145 1.78 14.00 -7.17
C GLN A 145 2.87 14.06 -6.08
N PHE A 146 4.15 14.04 -6.47
CA PHE A 146 5.26 14.13 -5.51
C PHE A 146 5.33 15.49 -4.82
N ASN A 147 5.12 16.57 -5.59
CA ASN A 147 5.00 17.91 -5.02
C ASN A 147 3.83 17.99 -4.02
N ARG A 148 2.69 17.38 -4.34
CA ARG A 148 1.54 17.33 -3.45
C ARG A 148 1.88 16.66 -2.12
N TRP A 149 2.56 15.52 -2.13
CA TRP A 149 3.00 14.86 -0.89
C TRP A 149 3.93 15.73 -0.04
N ILE A 150 4.83 16.49 -0.67
CA ILE A 150 5.72 17.41 0.04
C ILE A 150 4.92 18.55 0.69
N VAL A 151 3.90 19.07 0.01
CA VAL A 151 3.02 20.12 0.57
C VAL A 151 2.23 19.56 1.75
N GLU A 152 1.55 18.43 1.57
CA GLU A 152 0.74 17.79 2.62
C GLU A 152 1.59 17.43 3.87
N LEU A 153 2.84 16.97 3.67
CA LEU A 153 3.76 16.72 4.77
C LEU A 153 4.06 17.99 5.59
N LYS A 154 4.20 19.15 4.93
CA LYS A 154 4.45 20.42 5.62
C LYS A 154 3.22 20.85 6.42
N GLU A 155 2.04 20.73 5.84
CA GLU A 155 0.77 21.06 6.50
C GLU A 155 0.50 20.18 7.74
N GLN A 156 0.97 18.94 7.77
CA GLN A 156 0.87 18.06 8.96
C GLN A 156 1.90 18.37 10.05
N SER A 157 2.94 19.15 9.73
CA SER A 157 4.02 19.49 10.68
C SER A 157 3.81 20.85 11.37
N GLU A 158 2.75 21.57 10.99
CA GLU A 158 2.32 22.87 11.56
C GLU A 158 1.19 22.70 12.59
#